data_AF-A9D8R4-F1
#
_entry.id   AF-A9D8R4-F1
#
_cell.length_a   1.000
_cell.length_b   1.000
_cell.length_c   1.000
_cell.angle_alpha   90.00
_cell.angle_beta   90.00
_cell.angle_gamma   90.00
#
_symmetry.space_group_name_H-M   'P 1'
#
loop_
_entity.id
_entity.type
_entity.pdbx_description
1 polymer ?
#
loop_
_entity_poly.entity_id
_entity_poly.type
_entity_poly.pdbx_seq_one_letter_code
_entity_poly.pdbx_strand_id
1 'polypeptide(L)'
;MRTQFRRQQSWGLWVIPVLSIGCFVYFGFHSWHGDFGLNATAALEQRRVELTERLATLTERRQHLETRVKLLSDGIVEADALDERARLMLNVAREDEIVYFN
;
A
#
# COMPACT_ATOMS: atom_id res chain seq x y z
N MET A 1 49.18 20.41 62.01
CA MET A 1 47.98 19.72 61.45
C MET A 1 47.10 20.77 60.78
N ARG A 2 46.78 20.63 59.49
CA ARG A 2 45.97 21.58 58.71
C ARG A 2 44.74 20.85 58.18
N THR A 3 43.57 21.11 58.72
CA THR A 3 42.31 20.52 58.27
C THR A 3 41.65 21.46 57.25
N GLN A 4 41.44 20.98 56.03
CA GLN A 4 40.76 21.73 54.98
C GLN A 4 39.27 21.48 55.11
N PHE A 5 38.51 22.47 55.60
CA PHE A 5 37.06 22.40 55.65
C PHE A 5 36.49 22.78 54.27
N ARG A 6 36.25 21.78 53.42
CA ARG A 6 35.67 21.98 52.09
C ARG A 6 34.16 22.25 52.25
N ARG A 7 33.77 23.53 52.16
CA ARG A 7 32.39 24.01 52.19
C ARG A 7 31.61 23.37 51.04
N GLN A 8 30.80 22.37 51.34
CA GLN A 8 30.05 21.60 50.35
C GLN A 8 28.83 22.42 49.92
N GLN A 9 28.91 23.01 48.74
CA GLN A 9 27.82 23.77 48.15
C GLN A 9 26.82 22.78 47.54
N SER A 10 25.84 22.35 48.33
CA SER A 10 24.82 21.35 47.99
C SER A 10 23.80 21.80 46.92
N TRP A 11 23.92 23.03 46.42
CA TRP A 11 23.00 23.63 45.47
C TRP A 11 23.10 22.97 44.09
N GLY A 12 24.29 22.50 43.70
CA GLY A 12 24.50 21.78 42.45
C GLY A 12 23.84 20.40 42.39
N LEU A 13 23.51 19.81 43.56
CA LEU A 13 22.91 18.46 43.63
C LEU A 13 21.45 18.44 43.15
N TRP A 14 20.74 19.56 43.30
CA TRP A 14 19.33 19.68 42.92
C TRP A 14 19.12 20.11 41.46
N VAL A 15 20.17 20.60 40.80
CA VAL A 15 20.10 21.04 39.40
C VAL A 15 19.76 19.85 38.48
N ILE A 16 20.45 18.73 38.66
CA ILE A 16 20.27 17.53 37.86
C ILE A 16 18.84 16.95 37.97
N PRO A 17 18.28 16.68 39.17
CA PRO A 17 16.93 16.13 39.27
C PRO A 17 15.86 17.09 38.75
N VAL A 18 16.01 18.41 38.95
CA VAL A 18 15.06 19.40 38.41
C VAL A 18 15.07 19.41 36.88
N LEU A 19 16.25 19.38 36.25
CA LEU A 19 16.39 19.27 34.80
C LEU A 19 15.81 17.96 34.26
N SER A 20 16.06 16.84 34.94
CA SER A 20 15.52 15.54 34.57
C SER A 20 13.99 15.54 34.60
N ILE A 21 13.36 16.10 35.64
CA ILE A 21 11.90 16.23 35.73
C ILE A 21 11.37 17.08 34.56
N GLY A 22 12.02 18.20 34.25
CA GLY A 22 11.65 19.04 33.11
C GLY A 22 11.71 18.28 31.77
N CYS A 23 12.76 17.49 31.55
CA CYS A 23 12.87 16.61 30.39
C CYS A 23 11.73 15.59 30.35
N PHE A 24 11.46 14.88 31.44
CA PHE A 24 10.38 13.88 31.46
C PHE A 24 9.00 14.47 31.20
N VAL A 25 8.71 15.67 31.73
CA VAL A 25 7.46 16.37 31.47
C VAL A 25 7.36 16.77 29.99
N TYR A 26 8.42 17.33 29.42
CA TYR A 26 8.44 17.72 28.01
C TYR A 26 8.28 16.52 27.08
N PHE A 27 9.12 15.48 27.25
CA PHE A 27 9.05 14.28 26.43
C PHE A 27 7.75 13.49 26.65
N GLY A 28 7.22 13.44 27.89
CA GLY A 28 5.94 12.80 28.18
C GLY A 28 4.77 13.53 27.52
N PHE A 29 4.71 14.86 27.64
CA PHE A 29 3.68 15.68 27.00
C PHE A 29 3.75 15.60 25.47
N HIS A 30 4.96 15.62 24.92
CA HIS A 30 5.18 15.54 23.48
C HIS A 30 4.98 14.12 22.93
N SER A 31 5.15 13.07 23.74
CA SER A 31 4.76 11.70 23.38
C SER A 31 3.24 11.54 23.32
N TRP A 32 2.51 12.25 24.19
CA TRP A 32 1.04 12.24 24.20
C TRP A 32 0.42 13.03 23.04
N HIS A 33 1.01 14.20 22.69
CA HIS A 33 0.49 15.08 21.64
C HIS A 33 1.19 14.95 20.29
N GLY A 34 2.38 14.36 20.25
CA GLY A 34 3.17 14.22 19.04
C GLY A 34 2.77 12.98 18.28
N ASP A 35 2.75 13.10 16.96
CA ASP A 35 2.50 12.06 15.96
C ASP A 35 3.47 10.84 16.02
N PHE A 36 4.26 10.69 17.09
CA PHE A 36 5.23 9.62 17.28
C PHE A 36 4.79 8.54 18.28
N GLY A 37 3.75 8.78 19.10
CA GLY A 37 3.30 7.87 20.14
C GLY A 37 1.88 7.37 19.91
N LEU A 38 1.73 6.09 19.55
CA LEU A 38 0.47 5.30 19.48
C LEU A 38 -0.57 5.74 18.44
N ASN A 39 -0.77 7.03 18.19
CA ASN A 39 -1.83 7.53 17.31
C ASN A 39 -1.45 7.47 15.82
N ALA A 40 -0.18 7.67 15.46
CA ALA A 40 0.29 7.49 14.08
C ALA A 40 0.20 6.03 13.62
N THR A 41 0.40 5.08 14.52
CA THR A 41 0.16 3.67 14.23
C THR A 41 -1.30 3.41 13.90
N ALA A 42 -2.25 4.03 14.59
CA ALA A 42 -3.67 3.82 14.30
C ALA A 42 -4.08 4.30 12.89
N ALA A 43 -3.63 5.49 12.49
CA ALA A 43 -3.90 6.03 11.14
C ALA A 43 -3.20 5.22 10.04
N LEU A 44 -1.98 4.73 10.31
CA LEU A 44 -1.26 3.85 9.38
C LEU A 44 -1.90 2.46 9.29
N GLU A 45 -2.38 1.91 10.39
CA GLU A 45 -3.07 0.61 10.43
C GLU A 45 -4.38 0.68 9.64
N GLN A 46 -5.16 1.76 9.81
CA GLN A 46 -6.38 1.99 9.03
C GLN A 46 -6.09 2.07 7.53
N ARG A 47 -5.05 2.81 7.13
CA ARG A 47 -4.62 2.87 5.72
C ARG A 47 -4.11 1.54 5.21
N ARG A 48 -3.42 0.74 6.04
CA ARG A 48 -3.03 -0.62 5.68
C ARG A 48 -4.25 -1.47 5.39
N VAL A 49 -5.26 -1.47 6.27
CA VAL A 49 -6.49 -2.26 6.07
C VAL A 49 -7.19 -1.86 4.77
N GLU A 50 -7.42 -0.57 4.53
CA GLU A 50 -8.07 -0.05 3.32
C GLU A 50 -7.32 -0.47 2.04
N LEU A 51 -5.98 -0.33 2.03
CA LEU A 51 -5.16 -0.70 0.88
C LEU A 51 -5.14 -2.22 0.66
N THR A 52 -5.18 -3.01 1.74
CA THR A 52 -5.17 -4.46 1.65
C THR A 52 -6.49 -4.99 1.08
N GLU A 53 -7.63 -4.42 1.47
CA GLU A 53 -8.93 -4.72 0.86
C GLU A 53 -8.97 -4.34 -0.62
N ARG A 54 -8.47 -3.15 -0.99
CA ARG A 54 -8.37 -2.73 -2.39
C ARG A 54 -7.50 -3.70 -3.21
N LEU A 55 -6.36 -4.11 -2.67
CA LEU A 55 -5.51 -5.10 -3.32
C LEU A 55 -6.21 -6.45 -3.51
N ALA A 56 -6.94 -6.92 -2.49
CA ALA A 56 -7.70 -8.16 -2.59
C ALA A 56 -8.74 -8.10 -3.72
N THR A 57 -9.55 -7.04 -3.75
CA THR A 57 -10.57 -6.87 -4.80
C THR A 57 -9.99 -6.75 -6.20
N LEU A 58 -8.87 -6.03 -6.37
CA LEU A 58 -8.20 -5.90 -7.66
C LEU A 58 -7.55 -7.21 -8.10
N THR A 59 -6.99 -7.97 -7.17
CA THR A 59 -6.38 -9.27 -7.45
C THR A 59 -7.43 -10.28 -7.89
N GLU A 60 -8.58 -10.31 -7.21
CA GLU A 60 -9.72 -11.16 -7.59
C GLU A 60 -10.22 -10.82 -9.01
N ARG A 61 -10.38 -9.52 -9.32
CA ARG A 61 -10.77 -9.08 -10.67
C ARG A 61 -9.75 -9.51 -11.72
N ARG A 62 -8.47 -9.34 -11.43
CA ARG A 62 -7.38 -9.76 -12.32
C ARG A 62 -7.46 -11.27 -12.56
N GLN A 63 -7.57 -12.08 -11.52
CA GLN A 63 -7.61 -13.55 -11.64
C GLN A 63 -8.84 -14.03 -12.43
N HIS A 64 -9.99 -13.40 -12.22
CA HIS A 64 -11.20 -13.71 -12.97
C HIS A 64 -11.06 -13.34 -14.46
N LEU A 65 -10.45 -12.19 -14.78
CA LEU A 65 -10.15 -11.82 -16.16
C LEU A 65 -9.10 -12.74 -16.78
N GLU A 66 -8.04 -13.10 -16.05
CA GLU A 66 -7.02 -14.04 -16.52
C GLU A 66 -7.61 -15.42 -16.80
N THR A 67 -8.56 -15.87 -15.98
CA THR A 67 -9.28 -17.13 -16.22
C THR A 67 -10.12 -17.03 -17.49
N ARG A 68 -10.84 -15.92 -17.72
CA ARG A 68 -11.60 -15.71 -18.96
C ARG A 68 -10.70 -15.62 -20.19
N VAL A 69 -9.60 -14.89 -20.11
CA VAL A 69 -8.62 -14.78 -21.19
C VAL A 69 -8.02 -16.16 -21.46
N LYS A 70 -7.68 -16.93 -20.43
CA LYS A 70 -7.15 -18.28 -20.59
C LYS A 70 -8.18 -19.22 -21.23
N LEU A 71 -9.46 -19.13 -20.87
CA LEU A 71 -10.52 -19.89 -21.53
C LEU A 71 -10.72 -19.47 -23.00
N LEU A 72 -10.50 -18.19 -23.33
CA LEU A 72 -10.49 -17.72 -24.71
C LEU A 72 -9.20 -18.10 -25.47
N SER A 73 -8.07 -18.29 -24.79
CA SER A 73 -6.77 -18.57 -25.41
C SER A 73 -6.40 -20.05 -25.48
N ASP A 74 -6.97 -20.90 -24.60
CA ASP A 74 -6.80 -22.37 -24.65
C ASP A 74 -7.43 -22.95 -25.93
N GLY A 75 -8.36 -22.22 -26.55
CA GLY A 75 -8.58 -22.31 -27.99
C GLY A 75 -7.68 -21.28 -28.64
N ILE A 76 -6.50 -21.69 -29.11
CA ILE A 76 -5.60 -20.81 -29.89
C ILE A 76 -6.45 -20.18 -30.99
N VAL A 77 -6.77 -18.90 -30.84
CA VAL A 77 -7.39 -18.13 -31.91
C VAL A 77 -6.26 -17.86 -32.88
N GLU A 78 -6.02 -18.82 -33.78
CA GLU A 78 -5.18 -18.63 -34.95
C GLU A 78 -5.58 -17.28 -35.58
N ALA A 79 -4.62 -16.40 -35.87
CA ALA A 79 -4.91 -15.07 -36.44
C ALA A 79 -5.78 -15.15 -37.71
N ASP A 80 -5.70 -16.26 -38.45
CA ASP A 80 -6.57 -16.60 -39.59
C ASP A 80 -8.05 -16.77 -39.20
N ALA A 81 -8.36 -17.38 -38.05
CA ALA A 81 -9.73 -17.55 -37.56
C ALA A 81 -10.36 -16.22 -37.13
N LEU A 82 -9.53 -15.24 -36.72
CA LEU A 82 -10.00 -13.88 -36.44
C LEU A 82 -10.31 -13.11 -37.73
N ASP A 83 -9.50 -13.28 -38.79
CA ASP A 83 -9.74 -12.68 -40.11
C ASP A 83 -11.03 -13.25 -40.76
N GLU A 84 -11.25 -14.56 -40.65
CA GLU A 84 -12.44 -15.24 -41.17
C GLU A 84 -13.71 -14.73 -40.49
N ARG A 85 -13.70 -14.60 -39.16
CA ARG A 85 -14.84 -14.00 -38.43
C ARG A 85 -15.03 -12.51 -38.75
N ALA A 86 -13.96 -11.76 -38.97
CA ALA A 86 -14.07 -10.36 -39.36
C ALA A 86 -14.73 -10.22 -40.75
N ARG A 87 -14.36 -11.06 -41.74
CA ARG A 87 -14.98 -11.07 -43.08
C ARG A 87 -16.46 -11.44 -43.04
N LEU A 88 -16.83 -12.45 -42.26
CA LEU A 88 -18.22 -12.87 -42.07
C LEU A 88 -19.08 -11.78 -41.42
N MET A 89 -18.53 -11.04 -40.44
CA MET A 89 -19.27 -9.95 -39.76
C MET A 89 -19.33 -8.65 -40.58
N LEU A 90 -18.34 -8.40 -41.46
CA LEU A 90 -18.29 -7.22 -42.33
C LEU A 90 -18.96 -7.45 -43.71
N ASN A 91 -19.46 -8.65 -44.00
CA ASN A 91 -20.04 -9.04 -45.29
C ASN A 91 -19.14 -8.69 -46.50
N VAL A 92 -17.82 -8.80 -46.30
CA VAL A 92 -16.83 -8.57 -47.36
C VAL A 92 -16.46 -9.93 -47.94
N ALA A 93 -17.24 -10.38 -48.92
CA ALA A 93 -16.83 -11.44 -49.83
C ALA A 93 -15.86 -10.86 -50.86
N ARG A 94 -14.85 -11.64 -51.27
CA ARG A 94 -13.98 -11.28 -52.39
C ARG A 94 -14.82 -11.31 -53.67
N GLU A 95 -14.51 -10.44 -54.62
CA GLU A 95 -15.30 -10.16 -55.84
C GLU A 95 -15.61 -11.41 -56.71
N ASP A 96 -14.97 -12.54 -56.43
CA ASP A 96 -14.96 -13.78 -57.21
C ASP A 96 -15.71 -14.99 -56.60
N GLU A 97 -16.43 -14.86 -55.47
CA GLU A 97 -17.19 -15.98 -54.86
C GLU A 97 -18.71 -15.92 -55.08
N ILE A 98 -19.28 -17.00 -55.64
CA ILE A 98 -20.72 -17.19 -55.85
C ILE A 98 -21.28 -18.11 -54.77
N VAL A 99 -22.08 -17.57 -53.85
CA VAL A 99 -22.80 -18.34 -52.83
C VAL A 99 -24.12 -18.85 -53.41
N TYR A 100 -24.26 -20.16 -53.57
CA TYR A 100 -25.53 -20.80 -53.88
C TYR A 100 -26.36 -20.93 -52.60
N PHE A 101 -27.47 -20.18 -52.51
CA PHE A 101 -28.53 -20.42 -51.55
C PHE A 101 -29.52 -21.43 -52.16
N ASN A 102 -29.76 -22.54 -51.46
CA ASN A 102 -30.91 -23.43 -51.71
C ASN A 102 -31.98 -23.14 -50.67
#